data_AF-A0A4U0WKQ0-F1
#
_entry.id   AF-A0A4U0WKQ0-F1
#
_cell.length_a   1.000
_cell.length_b   1.000
_cell.length_c   1.000
_cell.angle_alpha   90.00
_cell.angle_beta   90.00
_cell.angle_gamma   90.00
#
_symmetry.space_group_name_H-M   'P 1'
#
loop_
_entity.id
_entity.type
_entity.pdbx_description
1 polymer ?
#
loop_
_entity_poly.entity_id
_entity_poly.type
_entity_poly.pdbx_seq_one_letter_code
_entity_poly.pdbx_strand_id
1 'polypeptide(L)'
;ENFDQATVQRMLSYLYTSDYDSGYVGSDAESSKELVKDREDEHVFTRIEKEVFGLVIDTEESSNIETAHLDSNTITIRHVLVYAIADYYDIPDLMELAFQNIRHQMYGGFQVKYFAEVVKKIYASTPDSEEKLRGLVHEATVEHIGELIQDDGFMDTIAACPDLGAFTASVLRHTAELLQRQKKRTEEVNGTLAKLQWVSNAGYRIMLLM
;
A
#
# COMPACT_ATOMS: atom_id res chain seq x y z
N GLU A 1 -9.69 24.37 5.42
CA GLU A 1 -8.55 23.68 6.08
C GLU A 1 -7.32 24.56 6.11
N ASN A 2 -6.34 24.23 6.96
CA ASN A 2 -5.03 24.87 6.95
C ASN A 2 -4.00 23.82 6.53
N PHE A 3 -3.62 23.81 5.26
CA PHE A 3 -2.57 22.93 4.74
C PHE A 3 -1.20 23.51 5.10
N ASP A 4 -0.25 22.66 5.46
CA ASP A 4 1.11 23.10 5.78
C ASP A 4 1.84 23.60 4.51
N GLN A 5 2.87 24.41 4.74
CA GLN A 5 3.66 25.01 3.66
C GLN A 5 4.22 23.97 2.69
N ALA A 6 4.65 22.79 3.17
CA ALA A 6 5.25 21.78 2.32
C ALA A 6 4.20 21.10 1.43
N THR A 7 2.98 20.87 1.92
CA THR A 7 1.86 20.36 1.12
C THR A 7 1.48 21.34 0.01
N VAL A 8 1.37 22.64 0.33
CA VAL A 8 1.10 23.68 -0.68
C VAL A 8 2.23 23.75 -1.71
N GLN A 9 3.49 23.64 -1.27
CA GLN A 9 4.64 23.61 -2.19
C GLN A 9 4.60 22.42 -3.14
N ARG A 10 4.18 21.23 -2.69
CA ARG A 10 4.02 20.06 -3.58
C ARG A 10 2.93 20.27 -4.62
N MET A 11 1.77 20.81 -4.21
CA MET A 11 0.72 21.18 -5.15
C MET A 11 1.22 22.19 -6.19
N LEU A 12 1.93 23.24 -5.75
CA LEU A 12 2.50 24.24 -6.66
C LEU A 12 3.54 23.60 -7.59
N SER A 13 4.44 22.76 -7.08
CA SER A 13 5.41 22.02 -7.91
C SER A 13 4.69 21.28 -9.02
N TYR A 14 3.64 20.52 -8.67
CA TYR A 14 2.83 19.81 -9.65
C TYR A 14 2.26 20.72 -10.75
N LEU A 15 1.73 21.89 -10.39
CA LEU A 15 1.18 22.81 -11.38
C LEU A 15 2.22 23.36 -12.38
N TYR A 16 3.49 23.42 -11.98
CA TYR A 16 4.58 23.90 -12.85
C TYR A 16 5.33 22.79 -13.58
N THR A 17 5.43 21.59 -12.99
CA THR A 17 6.27 20.49 -13.52
C THR A 17 5.47 19.24 -13.88
N SER A 18 4.16 19.22 -13.65
CA SER A 18 3.29 18.03 -13.75
C SER A 18 3.69 16.86 -12.85
N ASP A 19 4.52 17.13 -11.83
CA ASP A 19 4.99 16.17 -10.84
C ASP A 19 5.32 16.90 -9.53
N TYR A 20 5.40 16.20 -8.40
CA TYR A 20 5.79 16.80 -7.13
C TYR A 20 6.80 15.94 -6.38
N ASP A 21 7.66 16.60 -5.61
CA ASP A 21 8.62 15.91 -4.76
C ASP A 21 7.89 15.06 -3.70
N SER A 22 7.88 13.76 -3.98
CA SER A 22 7.37 12.71 -3.10
C SER A 22 8.26 12.49 -1.88
N GLY A 23 9.52 12.95 -1.93
CA GLY A 23 10.57 12.59 -0.97
C GLY A 23 11.08 11.17 -1.15
N TYR A 24 10.82 10.55 -2.32
CA TYR A 24 11.33 9.23 -2.66
C TYR A 24 12.75 9.36 -3.24
N VAL A 25 13.75 8.88 -2.51
CA VAL A 25 15.09 8.66 -3.07
C VAL A 25 15.05 7.31 -3.76
N GLY A 26 14.64 7.29 -5.03
CA GLY A 26 14.43 6.05 -5.76
C GLY A 26 15.70 5.20 -5.86
N SER A 27 15.63 3.95 -5.39
CA SER A 27 16.13 2.85 -6.20
C SER A 27 15.05 2.56 -7.25
N ASP A 28 15.39 2.83 -8.51
CA ASP A 28 14.75 2.30 -9.71
C ASP A 28 13.26 2.68 -9.93
N ALA A 29 13.05 3.92 -10.36
CA ALA A 29 11.82 4.34 -11.05
C ALA A 29 12.16 4.92 -12.43
N GLU A 30 12.75 4.09 -13.29
CA GLU A 30 12.80 4.36 -14.73
C GLU A 30 12.49 3.09 -15.52
N SER A 31 11.22 2.67 -15.44
CA SER A 31 10.66 1.68 -16.35
C SER A 31 9.20 2.06 -16.62
N SER A 32 9.02 2.98 -17.57
CA SER A 32 7.87 3.08 -18.49
C SER A 32 7.92 4.42 -19.25
N LYS A 33 8.96 4.60 -20.07
CA LYS A 33 8.91 5.50 -21.24
C LYS A 33 9.66 4.82 -22.38
N GLU A 34 9.01 3.90 -23.07
CA GLU A 34 9.47 3.43 -24.36
C GLU A 34 8.52 3.97 -25.44
N LEU A 35 9.07 4.68 -26.43
CA LEU A 35 9.01 4.30 -27.85
C LEU A 35 9.38 5.50 -28.74
N VAL A 36 10.67 5.63 -29.08
CA VAL A 36 11.12 5.88 -30.47
C VAL A 36 12.46 5.17 -30.73
N LYS A 37 12.38 4.10 -31.52
CA LYS A 37 13.36 3.53 -32.48
C LYS A 37 14.75 4.19 -32.58
N ASP A 38 15.83 3.43 -32.49
CA ASP A 38 16.41 2.59 -33.57
C ASP A 38 17.81 2.07 -33.19
N ARG A 39 18.11 0.81 -33.60
CA ARG A 39 19.42 0.17 -33.89
C ARG A 39 20.19 -0.57 -32.78
N GLU A 40 20.21 -1.88 -33.01
CA GLU A 40 21.22 -2.92 -32.78
C GLU A 40 22.61 -2.44 -32.33
N ASP A 41 23.11 -2.98 -31.21
CA ASP A 41 24.30 -3.85 -31.18
C ASP A 41 24.48 -4.47 -29.78
N GLU A 42 24.70 -5.79 -29.76
CA GLU A 42 25.21 -6.56 -28.60
C GLU A 42 26.50 -5.90 -28.08
N HIS A 43 26.68 -5.72 -26.76
CA HIS A 43 27.97 -5.96 -26.08
C HIS A 43 27.84 -5.89 -24.54
N VAL A 44 27.97 -7.09 -23.93
CA VAL A 44 28.82 -7.42 -22.77
C VAL A 44 28.82 -6.48 -21.55
N PHE A 45 28.29 -7.02 -20.45
CA PHE A 45 28.41 -6.56 -19.07
C PHE A 45 29.88 -6.56 -18.60
N THR A 46 30.52 -5.39 -18.49
CA THR A 46 31.70 -5.20 -17.61
C THR A 46 31.89 -3.75 -17.16
N ARG A 47 31.86 -3.57 -15.83
CA ARG A 47 32.92 -2.98 -15.00
C ARG A 47 33.34 -1.50 -15.24
N ILE A 48 32.92 -0.66 -14.28
CA ILE A 48 33.59 0.54 -13.75
C ILE A 48 33.87 1.66 -14.77
N GLU A 49 33.24 2.82 -14.56
CA GLU A 49 33.97 4.09 -14.60
C GLU A 49 33.31 5.16 -13.71
N LYS A 50 34.09 5.50 -12.68
CA LYS A 50 33.99 6.64 -11.80
C LYS A 50 34.48 7.87 -12.59
N GLU A 51 33.96 9.04 -12.25
CA GLU A 51 34.39 10.38 -12.68
C GLU A 51 33.84 10.89 -14.01
N VAL A 52 32.93 11.87 -13.95
CA VAL A 52 33.18 13.27 -14.34
C VAL A 52 31.93 14.06 -13.92
N PHE A 53 32.05 14.87 -12.87
CA PHE A 53 31.50 16.24 -12.85
C PHE A 53 32.13 16.97 -11.68
N GLY A 54 33.19 17.71 -11.99
CA GLY A 54 33.81 18.65 -11.09
C GLY A 54 32.89 19.85 -10.87
N LEU A 55 32.53 20.09 -9.62
CA LEU A 55 32.25 21.42 -9.11
C LEU A 55 33.00 21.55 -7.78
N VAL A 56 34.10 22.29 -7.81
CA VAL A 56 34.84 22.69 -6.62
C VAL A 56 34.01 23.77 -5.92
N ILE A 57 33.47 23.46 -4.74
CA ILE A 57 33.04 24.45 -3.76
C ILE A 57 33.79 24.11 -2.48
N ASP A 58 34.90 24.81 -2.25
CA ASP A 58 35.61 24.80 -0.98
C ASP A 58 34.79 25.59 0.04
N THR A 59 34.16 24.91 0.99
CA THR A 59 33.95 25.43 2.35
C THR A 59 33.85 24.23 3.30
N GLU A 60 34.89 24.08 4.10
CA GLU A 60 35.00 23.09 5.17
C GLU A 60 34.02 23.42 6.30
N GLU A 61 32.96 22.64 6.44
CA GLU A 61 32.44 22.27 7.76
C GLU A 61 31.79 20.89 7.66
N SER A 62 32.60 19.87 7.93
CA SER A 62 32.17 18.48 8.13
C SER A 62 31.15 18.44 9.27
N SER A 63 29.88 18.36 8.92
CA SER A 63 28.86 17.77 9.78
C SER A 63 28.26 16.60 9.02
N ASN A 64 28.26 15.45 9.69
CA ASN A 64 27.86 14.16 9.15
C ASN A 64 26.52 14.28 8.41
N ILE A 65 26.49 13.93 7.12
CA ILE A 65 25.24 13.68 6.42
C ILE A 65 24.70 12.35 6.96
N GLU A 66 24.00 12.43 8.08
CA GLU A 66 23.01 11.44 8.47
C GLU A 66 21.93 11.52 7.39
N THR A 67 22.07 10.70 6.34
CA THR A 67 21.04 10.50 5.34
C THR A 67 19.80 9.98 6.05
N ALA A 68 18.92 10.89 6.44
CA ALA A 68 17.64 10.62 7.04
C ALA A 68 16.82 9.80 6.04
N HIS A 69 16.84 8.48 6.21
CA HIS A 69 15.90 7.58 5.57
C HIS A 69 14.51 8.00 6.05
N LEU A 70 13.80 8.79 5.25
CA LEU A 70 12.43 9.15 5.60
C LEU A 70 11.61 7.88 5.76
N ASP A 71 10.99 7.72 6.94
CA ASP A 71 10.14 6.58 7.21
C ASP A 71 9.04 6.50 6.14
N SER A 72 8.82 5.31 5.58
CA SER A 72 7.82 5.04 4.53
C SER A 72 6.40 5.55 4.89
N ASN A 73 6.08 5.59 6.18
CA ASN A 73 4.88 6.23 6.72
C ASN A 73 4.80 7.73 6.37
N THR A 74 5.87 8.47 6.62
CA THR A 74 5.95 9.91 6.35
C THR A 74 5.74 10.19 4.86
N ILE A 75 6.29 9.34 3.99
CA ILE A 75 6.09 9.42 2.54
C ILE A 75 4.62 9.20 2.18
N THR A 76 4.01 8.14 2.71
CA THR A 76 2.59 7.84 2.44
C THR A 76 1.67 8.95 2.94
N ILE A 77 1.89 9.46 4.15
CA ILE A 77 1.14 10.59 4.73
C ILE A 77 1.26 11.84 3.87
N ARG A 78 2.43 12.13 3.28
CA ARG A 78 2.58 13.26 2.36
C ARG A 78 1.68 13.10 1.14
N HIS A 79 1.63 11.91 0.55
CA HIS A 79 0.75 11.66 -0.58
C HIS A 79 -0.73 11.81 -0.19
N VAL A 80 -1.14 11.38 1.01
CA VAL A 80 -2.50 11.61 1.54
C VAL A 80 -2.81 13.10 1.67
N LEU A 81 -1.85 13.91 2.13
CA LEU A 81 -2.01 15.36 2.23
C LEU A 81 -2.10 16.04 0.86
N VAL A 82 -1.30 15.57 -0.12
CA VAL A 82 -1.37 16.05 -1.51
C VAL A 82 -2.70 15.66 -2.16
N TYR A 83 -3.22 14.49 -1.85
CA TYR A 83 -4.56 14.07 -2.27
C TYR A 83 -5.63 15.02 -1.71
N ALA A 84 -5.59 15.29 -0.40
CA ALA A 84 -6.57 16.15 0.27
C ALA A 84 -6.57 17.60 -0.27
N ILE A 85 -5.39 18.19 -0.51
CA ILE A 85 -5.31 19.54 -1.08
C ILE A 85 -5.75 19.56 -2.56
N ALA A 86 -5.51 18.47 -3.30
CA ALA A 86 -5.97 18.35 -4.68
C ALA A 86 -7.50 18.26 -4.77
N ASP A 87 -8.13 17.50 -3.87
CA ASP A 87 -9.60 17.46 -3.70
C ASP A 87 -10.14 18.85 -3.34
N TYR A 88 -9.52 19.53 -2.37
CA TYR A 88 -9.96 20.87 -1.94
C TYR A 88 -9.95 21.93 -3.05
N TYR A 89 -9.00 21.87 -3.98
CA TYR A 89 -8.87 22.81 -5.11
C TYR A 89 -9.40 22.26 -6.44
N ASP A 90 -10.08 21.11 -6.45
CA ASP A 90 -10.60 20.46 -7.65
C ASP A 90 -9.54 20.21 -8.75
N ILE A 91 -8.39 19.62 -8.36
CA ILE A 91 -7.28 19.28 -9.28
C ILE A 91 -7.24 17.75 -9.50
N PRO A 92 -8.07 17.19 -10.39
CA PRO A 92 -8.28 15.74 -10.50
C PRO A 92 -7.03 14.96 -10.90
N ASP A 93 -6.19 15.51 -11.77
CA ASP A 93 -4.97 14.83 -12.23
C ASP A 93 -3.92 14.70 -11.09
N LEU A 94 -3.86 15.67 -10.18
CA LEU A 94 -3.00 15.60 -8.99
C LEU A 94 -3.56 14.59 -7.98
N MET A 95 -4.89 14.56 -7.82
CA MET A 95 -5.57 13.61 -6.96
C MET A 95 -5.31 12.17 -7.43
N GLU A 96 -5.38 11.92 -8.74
CA GLU A 96 -5.05 10.62 -9.34
C GLU A 96 -3.57 10.25 -9.15
N LEU A 97 -2.64 11.18 -9.40
CA LEU A 97 -1.21 10.95 -9.17
C LEU A 97 -0.91 10.62 -7.71
N ALA A 98 -1.48 11.38 -6.77
CA ALA A 98 -1.34 11.12 -5.34
C ALA A 98 -1.93 9.77 -4.95
N PHE A 99 -3.09 9.39 -5.48
CA PHE A 99 -3.68 8.08 -5.25
C PHE A 99 -2.78 6.94 -5.73
N GLN A 100 -2.21 7.05 -6.94
CA GLN A 100 -1.28 6.04 -7.48
C GLN A 100 -0.04 5.88 -6.61
N ASN A 101 0.51 6.98 -6.09
CA ASN A 101 1.64 6.96 -5.19
C ASN A 101 1.28 6.32 -3.83
N ILE A 102 0.12 6.65 -3.24
CA ILE A 102 -0.35 6.01 -1.99
C ILE A 102 -0.47 4.50 -2.20
N ARG A 103 -1.12 4.09 -3.30
CA ARG A 103 -1.27 2.68 -3.65
C ARG A 103 0.08 1.98 -3.80
N HIS A 104 1.02 2.61 -4.51
CA HIS A 104 2.35 2.06 -4.68
C HIS A 104 3.07 1.86 -3.34
N GLN A 105 3.02 2.85 -2.43
CA GLN A 105 3.64 2.72 -1.11
C GLN A 105 2.97 1.63 -0.26
N MET A 106 1.65 1.54 -0.28
CA MET A 106 0.90 0.54 0.48
C MET A 106 1.23 -0.90 0.07
N TYR A 107 1.41 -1.16 -1.23
CA TYR A 107 1.70 -2.51 -1.74
C TYR A 107 3.19 -2.81 -1.94
N GLY A 108 4.04 -1.79 -2.08
CA GLY A 108 5.48 -1.95 -2.33
C GLY A 108 6.31 -2.30 -1.09
N GLY A 109 5.80 -2.01 0.12
CA GLY A 109 6.55 -2.19 1.36
C GLY A 109 5.66 -2.12 2.60
N PHE A 110 4.58 -2.91 2.61
CA PHE A 110 3.61 -2.92 3.70
C PHE A 110 4.28 -3.13 5.07
N GLN A 111 4.01 -2.21 5.99
CA GLN A 111 4.56 -2.24 7.34
C GLN A 111 3.44 -2.00 8.36
N VAL A 112 3.07 -3.06 9.07
CA VAL A 112 2.01 -3.07 10.09
C VAL A 112 2.13 -1.91 11.07
N LYS A 113 3.33 -1.70 11.63
CA LYS A 113 3.63 -0.63 12.60
C LYS A 113 3.25 0.79 12.15
N TYR A 114 3.19 1.02 10.84
CA TYR A 114 2.95 2.35 10.26
C TYR A 114 1.57 2.48 9.63
N PHE A 115 0.92 1.36 9.34
CA PHE A 115 -0.36 1.32 8.66
C PHE A 115 -1.44 2.06 9.47
N ALA A 116 -1.46 1.89 10.80
CA ALA A 116 -2.44 2.52 11.68
C ALA A 116 -2.46 4.07 11.55
N GLU A 117 -1.29 4.69 11.49
CA GLU A 117 -1.16 6.14 11.36
C GLU A 117 -1.61 6.63 9.98
N VAL A 118 -1.32 5.88 8.92
CA VAL A 118 -1.80 6.18 7.57
C VAL A 118 -3.32 6.11 7.50
N VAL A 119 -3.93 5.06 8.06
CA VAL A 119 -5.40 4.93 8.12
C VAL A 119 -6.01 6.10 8.86
N LYS A 120 -5.52 6.40 10.06
CA LYS A 120 -5.97 7.56 10.84
C LYS A 120 -5.85 8.85 10.04
N LYS A 121 -4.75 9.04 9.32
CA LYS A 121 -4.51 10.25 8.54
C LYS A 121 -5.47 10.39 7.36
N ILE A 122 -5.78 9.29 6.66
CA ILE A 122 -6.75 9.25 5.55
C ILE A 122 -8.12 9.68 6.07
N TYR A 123 -8.62 9.05 7.13
CA TYR A 123 -9.93 9.36 7.68
C TYR A 123 -10.01 10.78 8.28
N ALA A 124 -8.90 11.33 8.77
CA ALA A 124 -8.85 12.69 9.30
C ALA A 124 -8.68 13.78 8.22
N SER A 125 -8.24 13.44 7.00
CA SER A 125 -7.88 14.43 5.96
C SER A 125 -8.74 14.31 4.71
N THR A 126 -9.74 13.43 4.70
CA THR A 126 -10.65 13.23 3.56
C THR A 126 -12.10 13.22 4.03
N PRO A 127 -13.05 13.72 3.21
CA PRO A 127 -14.45 13.74 3.59
C PRO A 127 -15.05 12.33 3.69
N ASP A 128 -16.21 12.21 4.33
CA ASP A 128 -16.87 10.90 4.50
C ASP A 128 -17.33 10.23 3.20
N SER A 129 -17.51 11.02 2.16
CA SER A 129 -17.81 10.57 0.80
C SER A 129 -16.60 10.00 0.05
N GLU A 130 -15.39 10.05 0.61
CA GLU A 130 -14.18 9.57 -0.07
C GLU A 130 -14.11 8.04 -0.09
N GLU A 131 -14.70 7.43 -1.11
CA GLU A 131 -14.81 5.97 -1.22
C GLU A 131 -13.51 5.31 -1.74
N LYS A 132 -12.71 6.01 -2.56
CA LYS A 132 -11.59 5.40 -3.29
C LYS A 132 -10.42 5.11 -2.35
N LEU A 133 -10.00 6.09 -1.55
CA LEU A 133 -8.96 5.88 -0.54
C LEU A 133 -9.42 4.95 0.58
N ARG A 134 -10.68 5.07 1.03
CA ARG A 134 -11.23 4.18 2.07
C ARG A 134 -11.33 2.74 1.58
N GLY A 135 -11.69 2.53 0.31
CA GLY A 135 -11.68 1.22 -0.34
C GLY A 135 -10.28 0.61 -0.38
N LEU A 136 -9.27 1.39 -0.78
CA LEU A 136 -7.87 0.95 -0.78
C LEU A 136 -7.39 0.51 0.62
N VAL A 137 -7.69 1.32 1.65
CA VAL A 137 -7.37 0.98 3.04
C VAL A 137 -8.09 -0.29 3.48
N HIS A 138 -9.37 -0.42 3.16
CA HIS A 138 -10.15 -1.61 3.50
C HIS A 138 -9.56 -2.87 2.85
N GLU A 139 -9.22 -2.83 1.57
CA GLU A 139 -8.58 -3.95 0.85
C GLU A 139 -7.26 -4.36 1.50
N ALA A 140 -6.35 -3.40 1.73
CA ALA A 140 -5.08 -3.66 2.40
C ALA A 140 -5.27 -4.24 3.82
N THR A 141 -6.28 -3.76 4.54
CA THR A 141 -6.60 -4.25 5.90
C THR A 141 -7.07 -5.69 5.87
N VAL A 142 -7.97 -6.04 4.95
CA VAL A 142 -8.48 -7.41 4.83
C VAL A 142 -7.37 -8.38 4.40
N GLU A 143 -6.50 -7.95 3.49
CA GLU A 143 -5.37 -8.75 3.00
C GLU A 143 -4.38 -9.09 4.13
N HIS A 144 -4.05 -8.11 4.97
CA HIS A 144 -3.08 -8.26 6.06
C HIS A 144 -3.73 -8.43 7.44
N ILE A 145 -5.02 -8.77 7.50
CA ILE A 145 -5.78 -8.76 8.76
C ILE A 145 -5.17 -9.66 9.83
N GLY A 146 -4.60 -10.81 9.44
CA GLY A 146 -4.00 -11.76 10.38
C GLY A 146 -2.78 -11.21 11.12
N GLU A 147 -2.02 -10.32 10.48
CA GLU A 147 -0.88 -9.62 11.08
C GLU A 147 -1.35 -8.40 11.87
N LEU A 148 -2.30 -7.64 11.31
CA LEU A 148 -2.83 -6.41 11.91
C LEU A 148 -3.53 -6.64 13.26
N ILE A 149 -4.29 -7.73 13.41
CA ILE A 149 -4.98 -8.03 14.68
C ILE A 149 -4.03 -8.44 15.82
N GLN A 150 -2.78 -8.79 15.49
CA GLN A 150 -1.76 -9.16 16.47
C GLN A 150 -0.90 -7.96 16.89
N ASP A 151 -1.05 -6.82 16.21
CA ASP A 151 -0.31 -5.60 16.51
C ASP A 151 -1.11 -4.72 17.48
N ASP A 152 -0.61 -4.61 18.71
CA ASP A 152 -1.24 -3.81 19.75
C ASP A 152 -1.33 -2.33 19.34
N GLY A 153 -0.34 -1.81 18.59
CA GLY A 153 -0.33 -0.41 18.14
C GLY A 153 -1.47 -0.09 17.17
N PHE A 154 -1.74 -0.99 16.24
CA PHE A 154 -2.88 -0.92 15.33
C PHE A 154 -4.20 -1.01 16.09
N MET A 155 -4.33 -1.98 17.01
CA MET A 155 -5.55 -2.17 17.81
C MET A 155 -5.84 -0.96 18.72
N ASP A 156 -4.81 -0.41 19.37
CA ASP A 156 -4.91 0.78 20.21
C ASP A 156 -5.32 2.02 19.40
N THR A 157 -4.71 2.20 18.22
CA THR A 157 -5.02 3.33 17.34
C THR A 157 -6.48 3.29 16.87
N ILE A 158 -6.95 2.09 16.52
CA ILE A 158 -8.35 1.88 16.14
C ILE A 158 -9.29 2.14 17.31
N ALA A 159 -8.99 1.62 18.49
CA ALA A 159 -9.84 1.79 19.67
C ALA A 159 -9.93 3.26 20.12
N ALA A 160 -8.83 4.02 19.95
CA ALA A 160 -8.74 5.41 20.35
C ALA A 160 -9.39 6.39 19.35
N CYS A 161 -9.72 5.96 18.13
CA CYS A 161 -10.21 6.84 17.05
C CYS A 161 -11.70 6.59 16.75
N PRO A 162 -12.62 7.45 17.20
CA PRO A 162 -14.06 7.28 16.96
C PRO A 162 -14.44 7.23 15.49
N ASP A 163 -13.73 7.97 14.64
CA ASP A 163 -13.99 8.09 13.21
C ASP A 163 -13.73 6.77 12.45
N LEU A 164 -12.99 5.83 13.06
CA LEU A 164 -12.73 4.51 12.52
C LEU A 164 -13.80 3.47 12.89
N GLY A 165 -14.88 3.86 13.58
CA GLY A 165 -15.96 2.94 13.97
C GLY A 165 -16.68 2.29 12.77
N ALA A 166 -16.97 3.07 11.72
CA ALA A 166 -17.60 2.52 10.51
C ALA A 166 -16.63 1.59 9.75
N PHE A 167 -15.36 1.97 9.70
CA PHE A 167 -14.28 1.18 9.10
C PHE A 167 -14.13 -0.18 9.79
N THR A 168 -13.98 -0.19 11.11
CA THR A 168 -13.86 -1.44 11.89
C THR A 168 -15.05 -2.36 11.70
N ALA A 169 -16.27 -1.80 11.72
CA ALA A 169 -17.48 -2.59 11.48
C ALA A 169 -17.51 -3.20 10.07
N SER A 170 -16.98 -2.51 9.06
CA SER A 170 -16.88 -3.03 7.68
C SER A 170 -15.88 -4.18 7.57
N VAL A 171 -14.68 -4.02 8.15
CA VAL A 171 -13.63 -5.05 8.17
C VAL A 171 -14.09 -6.28 8.96
N LEU A 172 -14.72 -6.08 10.12
CA LEU A 172 -15.24 -7.17 10.94
C LEU A 172 -16.33 -7.97 10.20
N ARG A 173 -17.22 -7.29 9.49
CA ARG A 173 -18.25 -7.95 8.67
C ARG A 173 -17.62 -8.76 7.54
N HIS A 174 -16.67 -8.17 6.82
CA HIS A 174 -16.01 -8.84 5.71
C HIS A 174 -15.27 -10.10 6.17
N THR A 175 -14.51 -9.99 7.26
CA THR A 175 -13.75 -11.11 7.83
C THR A 175 -14.67 -12.21 8.38
N ALA A 176 -15.78 -11.85 9.02
CA ALA A 176 -16.79 -12.82 9.46
C ALA A 176 -17.42 -13.58 8.29
N GLU A 177 -17.73 -12.89 7.18
CA GLU A 177 -18.24 -13.52 5.96
C GLU A 177 -17.23 -14.50 5.35
N LEU A 178 -15.94 -14.12 5.32
CA LEU A 178 -14.88 -15.01 4.84
C LEU A 178 -14.79 -16.28 5.68
N LEU A 179 -14.85 -16.17 7.01
CA LEU A 179 -14.83 -17.32 7.91
C LEU A 179 -16.04 -18.24 7.71
N GLN A 180 -17.24 -17.68 7.53
CA GLN A 180 -18.45 -18.46 7.23
C GLN A 180 -18.33 -19.22 5.91
N ARG A 181 -17.78 -18.57 4.87
CA ARG A 181 -17.53 -19.21 3.57
C ARG A 181 -16.51 -20.34 3.68
N GLN A 182 -15.44 -20.15 4.45
CA GLN A 182 -14.43 -21.19 4.69
C GLN A 182 -15.03 -22.38 5.44
N LYS A 183 -15.79 -22.13 6.51
CA LYS A 183 -16.47 -23.19 7.28
C LYS A 183 -17.42 -24.02 6.42
N LYS A 184 -18.26 -23.37 5.61
CA LYS A 184 -19.17 -24.08 4.70
C LYS A 184 -18.42 -24.96 3.71
N ARG A 185 -17.31 -24.45 3.16
CA ARG A 185 -16.45 -25.19 2.23
C ARG A 185 -15.81 -26.42 2.90
N THR A 186 -15.34 -26.29 4.13
CA THR A 186 -14.74 -27.43 4.85
C THR A 186 -15.77 -28.49 5.22
N GLU A 187 -16.99 -28.08 5.58
CA GLU A 187 -18.12 -29.01 5.82
C GLU A 187 -18.53 -29.76 4.55
N GLU A 188 -18.60 -29.08 3.40
CA GLU A 188 -18.89 -29.70 2.10
C GLU A 188 -17.82 -30.72 1.70
N VAL A 189 -16.54 -30.35 1.81
CA VAL A 189 -15.41 -31.25 1.52
C VAL A 189 -15.45 -32.47 2.45
N ASN A 190 -15.60 -32.27 3.76
CA ASN A 190 -15.69 -33.38 4.71
C ASN A 190 -16.90 -34.31 4.43
N GLY A 191 -18.04 -33.74 4.03
CA GLY A 191 -19.22 -34.52 3.62
C GLY A 191 -18.96 -35.38 2.37
N THR A 192 -18.23 -34.86 1.38
CA THR A 192 -17.85 -35.64 0.19
C THR A 192 -16.86 -36.75 0.51
N LEU A 193 -15.85 -36.47 1.36
CA LEU A 193 -14.87 -37.46 1.81
C LEU A 193 -15.55 -38.61 2.58
N ALA A 194 -16.49 -38.29 3.47
CA ALA A 194 -17.24 -39.29 4.22
C ALA A 194 -18.08 -40.21 3.29
N LYS A 195 -18.69 -39.65 2.24
CA LYS A 195 -19.43 -40.43 1.22
C LYS A 195 -18.51 -41.39 0.47
N LEU A 196 -17.34 -40.92 0.02
CA LEU A 196 -16.36 -41.76 -0.68
C LEU A 196 -15.84 -42.89 0.22
N GLN A 197 -15.56 -42.59 1.49
CA GLN A 197 -15.12 -43.59 2.47
C GLN A 197 -16.20 -44.65 2.70
N TRP A 198 -17.48 -44.25 2.78
CA TRP A 198 -18.59 -45.19 2.91
C TRP A 198 -18.73 -46.11 1.68
N VAL A 199 -18.68 -45.56 0.46
CA VAL A 199 -18.75 -46.35 -0.79
C VAL A 199 -17.60 -47.35 -0.88
N SER A 200 -16.39 -46.90 -0.57
CA SER A 200 -15.20 -47.75 -0.52
C SER A 200 -15.39 -48.91 0.46
N ASN A 201 -15.80 -48.63 1.69
CA ASN A 201 -15.98 -49.64 2.73
C ASN A 201 -17.15 -50.61 2.44
N ALA A 202 -18.21 -50.14 1.75
CA ALA A 202 -19.30 -50.98 1.29
C ALA A 202 -18.88 -51.92 0.14
N GLY A 203 -18.06 -51.44 -0.80
CA GLY A 203 -17.50 -52.25 -1.88
C GLY A 203 -16.62 -53.39 -1.37
N TYR A 204 -15.75 -53.12 -0.39
CA TYR A 204 -14.92 -54.16 0.25
C TYR A 204 -15.75 -55.22 0.98
N ARG A 205 -16.87 -54.85 1.62
CA ARG A 205 -17.75 -55.80 2.32
C ARG A 205 -18.51 -56.73 1.39
N ILE A 206 -18.85 -56.30 0.18
CA ILE A 206 -19.55 -57.13 -0.80
C ILE A 206 -18.61 -58.18 -1.41
N MET A 207 -17.33 -57.85 -1.64
CA MET A 207 -16.33 -58.80 -2.16
C MET A 207 -15.95 -59.90 -1.15
N LEU A 208 -16.04 -59.64 0.15
CA LEU A 208 -15.70 -60.62 1.21
C LEU A 208 -16.82 -61.66 1.48
N LEU A 209 -17.99 -61.49 0.86
CA LEU A 209 -19.17 -62.36 1.03
C LEU A 209 -19.46 -63.24 -0.20
N MET A 210 -18.63 -63.17 -1.25
CA MET A 210 -18.63 -64.09 -2.41
C MET A 210 -17.48 -65.09 -2.30
#